data_AF-A0A060HLU4-F1
#
_entry.id   AF-A0A060HLU4-F1
#
_cell.length_a   1.000
_cell.length_b   1.000
_cell.length_c   1.000
_cell.angle_alpha   90.00
_cell.angle_beta   90.00
_cell.angle_gamma   90.00
#
_symmetry.space_group_name_H-M   'P 1'
#
loop_
_entity.id
_entity.type
_entity.pdbx_description
1 polymer ?
#
loop_
_entity_poly.entity_id
_entity_poly.type
_entity_poly.pdbx_seq_one_letter_code
_entity_poly.pdbx_strand_id
1 'polypeptide(L)'
;MFDNRFVLEKILFLHNAIFLMRESNCNLYCFQTNFVFMNNKRKNSSSIGRLALSLAFAAVLVFSAASMGKSVSAQGNATGTEGATTTTTPLQYIANIKQLLGELQNEYNTGNYTQAEKLAEQAYLDNFEHVEDPLANAGQKELMEQTEHMLREELRQKIRDKIPADELAAFISTINAKLAEAEKVFS
;
A
#
# COMPACT_ATOMS: atom_id res chain seq x y z
N MET A 1 5.76 32.33 -9.92
CA MET A 1 7.05 32.67 -9.29
C MET A 1 7.23 31.65 -8.18
N PHE A 2 7.83 30.50 -8.51
CA PHE A 2 7.95 29.38 -7.58
C PHE A 2 9.12 29.66 -6.64
N ASP A 3 8.83 29.83 -5.36
CA ASP A 3 9.83 30.17 -4.35
C ASP A 3 10.77 28.99 -4.11
N ASN A 4 12.02 29.17 -4.55
CA ASN A 4 13.16 28.28 -4.31
C ASN A 4 13.56 28.19 -2.82
N ARG A 5 12.72 28.64 -1.88
CA ARG A 5 12.91 28.46 -0.43
C ARG A 5 12.49 27.08 0.07
N PHE A 6 11.67 26.34 -0.66
CA PHE A 6 11.22 25.00 -0.22
C PHE A 6 12.29 23.91 -0.43
N VAL A 7 13.26 24.15 -1.32
CA VAL A 7 14.30 23.18 -1.67
C VAL A 7 15.51 23.25 -0.72
N LEU A 8 15.69 24.37 0.00
CA LEU A 8 16.89 24.63 0.81
C LEU A 8 16.77 24.14 2.27
N GLU A 9 15.56 23.97 2.81
CA GLU A 9 15.34 23.37 4.14
C GLU A 9 15.39 21.83 4.10
N LYS A 10 15.02 21.19 2.98
CA LYS A 10 15.08 19.73 2.84
C LYS A 10 16.49 19.14 2.80
N ILE A 11 17.53 19.95 2.56
CA ILE A 11 18.93 19.50 2.58
C ILE A 11 19.52 19.48 4.01
N LEU A 12 18.93 20.19 4.98
CA LEU A 12 19.48 20.24 6.34
C LEU A 12 19.13 19.02 7.20
N PHE A 13 18.11 18.24 6.82
CA PHE A 13 17.73 17.02 7.56
C PHE A 13 18.64 15.81 7.27
N LEU A 14 19.41 15.81 6.17
CA LEU A 14 20.32 14.70 5.85
C LEU A 14 21.72 14.81 6.49
N HIS A 15 22.11 15.95 7.07
CA HIS A 15 23.43 16.07 7.71
C HIS A 15 23.45 15.77 9.22
N ASN A 16 22.28 15.67 9.89
CA ASN A 16 22.25 15.44 11.34
C ASN A 16 22.14 13.96 11.75
N ALA A 17 21.98 13.04 10.79
CA ALA A 17 21.92 11.59 11.08
C ALA A 17 23.27 10.88 10.94
N ILE A 18 24.31 11.51 10.38
CA ILE A 18 25.64 10.90 10.21
C ILE A 18 26.55 11.06 11.46
N PHE A 19 26.12 11.82 12.48
CA PHE A 19 26.92 12.10 13.67
C PHE A 19 26.58 11.23 14.91
N LEU A 20 25.57 10.34 14.87
CA LEU A 20 25.22 9.48 16.01
C LEU A 20 25.67 8.00 15.87
N MET A 21 26.60 7.71 14.95
CA MET A 21 27.20 6.37 14.78
C MET A 21 28.66 6.33 15.25
N ARG A 22 29.01 7.07 16.30
CA ARG A 22 30.37 7.02 16.87
C ARG A 22 30.43 7.21 18.38
N GLU A 23 29.71 6.37 19.13
CA GLU A 23 30.09 6.06 20.53
C GLU A 23 29.30 4.87 21.07
N SER A 24 29.72 3.65 20.71
CA SER A 24 29.48 2.44 21.51
C SER A 24 30.55 1.41 21.17
N ASN A 25 31.70 1.57 21.83
CA ASN A 25 32.75 0.57 21.91
C ASN A 25 32.30 -0.60 22.80
N CYS A 26 31.56 -1.56 22.26
CA CYS A 26 31.42 -2.89 22.87
C CYS A 26 32.01 -3.93 21.92
N ASN A 27 33.30 -4.23 22.12
CA ASN A 27 34.05 -5.25 21.41
C ASN A 27 33.96 -6.58 22.20
N LEU A 28 33.47 -7.60 21.50
CA LEU A 28 33.82 -9.03 21.60
C LEU A 28 33.44 -9.88 22.84
N TYR A 29 32.73 -10.98 22.54
CA TYR A 29 32.55 -12.25 23.29
C TYR A 29 31.49 -12.34 24.40
N CYS A 30 30.27 -12.73 24.01
CA CYS A 30 29.33 -13.62 24.73
C CYS A 30 28.12 -13.78 23.80
N PHE A 31 27.74 -14.90 23.20
CA PHE A 31 27.76 -16.28 23.65
C PHE A 31 27.54 -17.14 22.39
N GLN A 32 28.46 -18.06 22.07
CA GLN A 32 28.32 -18.98 20.94
C GLN A 32 28.29 -20.42 21.47
N THR A 33 27.34 -21.20 20.94
CA THR A 33 27.21 -22.68 20.93
C THR A 33 26.76 -23.35 22.23
N ASN A 34 25.98 -24.43 22.30
CA ASN A 34 25.25 -25.37 21.42
C ASN A 34 24.40 -26.23 22.42
N PHE A 35 23.21 -26.77 22.14
CA PHE A 35 22.94 -28.13 21.61
C PHE A 35 21.58 -28.60 22.21
N VAL A 36 20.59 -29.07 21.44
CA VAL A 36 20.04 -30.46 21.31
C VAL A 36 18.78 -30.28 20.42
N PHE A 37 18.64 -30.76 19.18
CA PHE A 37 18.71 -32.10 18.55
C PHE A 37 17.56 -33.08 18.90
N MET A 38 16.95 -33.64 17.83
CA MET A 38 15.89 -34.67 17.71
C MET A 38 14.45 -34.22 18.03
N ASN A 39 13.43 -34.44 17.19
CA ASN A 39 13.12 -35.46 16.15
C ASN A 39 11.97 -34.90 15.26
N ASN A 40 11.54 -35.39 14.10
CA ASN A 40 11.99 -36.33 13.06
C ASN A 40 10.83 -36.37 12.04
N LYS A 41 11.17 -36.29 10.74
CA LYS A 41 10.42 -36.70 9.54
C LYS A 41 8.88 -36.57 9.48
N ARG A 42 8.45 -35.79 8.47
CA ARG A 42 7.53 -36.31 7.44
C ARG A 42 8.16 -36.18 6.06
N LYS A 43 8.81 -37.25 5.60
CA LYS A 43 8.81 -37.60 4.18
C LYS A 43 7.80 -38.73 4.02
N ASN A 44 6.73 -38.49 3.27
CA ASN A 44 6.13 -39.60 2.54
C ASN A 44 5.84 -39.13 1.12
N SER A 45 6.66 -39.68 0.22
CA SER A 45 6.47 -39.75 -1.21
C SER A 45 5.67 -41.03 -1.46
N SER A 46 4.47 -40.91 -2.00
CA SER A 46 3.76 -42.05 -2.57
C SER A 46 3.70 -41.88 -4.08
N SER A 47 4.70 -42.45 -4.74
CA SER A 47 4.58 -42.91 -6.12
C SER A 47 3.56 -44.05 -6.17
N ILE A 48 2.37 -43.77 -6.68
CA ILE A 48 1.48 -44.79 -7.23
C ILE A 48 1.26 -44.42 -8.70
N GLY A 49 1.57 -45.37 -9.57
CA GLY A 49 1.67 -45.17 -11.00
C GLY A 49 0.36 -44.81 -11.69
N ARG A 50 0.52 -44.04 -12.76
CA ARG A 50 -0.19 -44.15 -14.05
C ARG A 50 -1.64 -44.66 -14.00
N LEU A 51 -2.57 -43.75 -14.27
CA LEU A 51 -3.61 -44.03 -15.25
C LEU A 51 -3.87 -42.77 -16.07
N ALA A 52 -3.54 -42.84 -17.36
CA ALA A 52 -3.93 -41.85 -18.33
C ALA A 52 -5.45 -41.91 -18.50
N LEU A 53 -6.11 -40.74 -18.42
CA LEU A 53 -7.34 -40.53 -19.16
C LEU A 53 -7.31 -39.11 -19.72
N SER A 54 -6.79 -39.04 -20.93
CA SER A 54 -6.96 -37.98 -21.90
C SER A 54 -8.42 -37.54 -21.98
N LEU A 55 -8.75 -36.37 -21.44
CA LEU A 55 -9.88 -35.60 -21.94
C LEU A 55 -9.36 -34.68 -23.04
N ALA A 56 -9.68 -35.07 -24.27
CA ALA A 56 -9.57 -34.21 -25.43
C ALA A 56 -10.40 -32.93 -25.18
N PHE A 57 -9.74 -31.76 -25.19
CA PHE A 57 -10.41 -30.50 -25.46
C PHE A 57 -10.86 -30.54 -26.93
N ALA A 58 -11.99 -31.19 -27.18
CA ALA A 58 -12.68 -31.14 -28.45
C ALA A 58 -13.22 -29.71 -28.63
N ALA A 59 -12.67 -29.01 -29.61
CA ALA A 59 -13.23 -27.78 -30.13
C ALA A 59 -14.68 -28.02 -30.58
N VAL A 60 -15.62 -27.25 -30.04
CA VAL A 60 -16.90 -27.00 -30.71
C VAL A 60 -17.07 -25.50 -30.83
N LEU A 61 -16.80 -25.06 -32.05
CA LEU A 61 -17.17 -23.78 -32.62
C LEU A 61 -18.69 -23.63 -32.53
N VAL A 62 -19.17 -22.60 -31.83
CA VAL A 62 -20.52 -22.06 -32.04
C VAL A 62 -20.36 -20.61 -32.47
N PHE A 63 -20.05 -20.44 -33.75
CA PHE A 63 -20.27 -19.19 -34.46
C PHE A 63 -21.63 -19.31 -35.14
N SER A 64 -22.70 -18.99 -34.44
CA SER A 64 -24.03 -18.88 -35.04
C SER A 64 -24.25 -17.44 -35.49
N ALA A 65 -24.09 -17.22 -36.79
CA ALA A 65 -24.51 -16.02 -37.49
C ALA A 65 -25.90 -16.24 -38.11
N ALA A 66 -26.88 -15.45 -37.67
CA ALA A 66 -28.14 -15.10 -38.34
C ALA A 66 -28.85 -14.08 -37.41
N SER A 67 -29.50 -13.00 -37.81
CA SER A 67 -29.76 -12.34 -39.09
C SER A 67 -30.41 -10.98 -38.75
N MET A 68 -30.28 -10.00 -39.65
CA MET A 68 -30.87 -8.64 -39.59
C MET A 68 -32.37 -8.60 -39.26
N GLY A 69 -32.80 -7.56 -38.52
CA GLY A 69 -34.22 -7.27 -38.30
C GLY A 69 -34.57 -6.06 -37.41
N LYS A 70 -34.15 -4.85 -37.81
CA LYS A 70 -34.84 -3.54 -37.73
C LYS A 70 -35.92 -3.31 -36.64
N SER A 71 -35.70 -2.35 -35.72
CA SER A 71 -36.52 -1.12 -35.52
C SER A 71 -36.21 -0.38 -34.19
N VAL A 72 -35.99 0.94 -34.31
CA VAL A 72 -36.35 2.06 -33.40
C VAL A 72 -36.77 1.65 -31.98
N SER A 73 -36.07 2.06 -30.92
CA SER A 73 -36.06 3.45 -30.42
C SER A 73 -34.72 3.84 -29.79
N ALA A 74 -34.08 4.88 -30.33
CA ALA A 74 -33.08 5.65 -29.61
C ALA A 74 -33.81 6.49 -28.55
N GLN A 75 -34.07 5.91 -27.39
CA GLN A 75 -34.36 6.69 -26.19
C GLN A 75 -33.00 7.02 -25.58
N GLY A 76 -32.45 8.14 -26.02
CA GLY A 76 -31.39 8.83 -25.30
C GLY A 76 -31.93 9.19 -23.93
N ASN A 77 -31.80 8.26 -22.98
CA ASN A 77 -31.88 8.59 -21.58
C ASN A 77 -30.56 9.26 -21.24
N ALA A 78 -30.46 10.54 -21.60
CA ALA A 78 -29.65 11.48 -20.86
C ALA A 78 -30.29 11.59 -19.48
N THR A 79 -30.13 10.55 -18.66
CA THR A 79 -30.08 10.76 -17.22
C THR A 79 -28.76 11.47 -17.01
N GLY A 80 -28.81 12.79 -17.16
CA GLY A 80 -28.11 13.66 -16.24
C GLY A 80 -28.56 13.21 -14.86
N THR A 81 -27.90 12.18 -14.36
CA THR A 81 -27.77 12.02 -12.92
C THR A 81 -26.95 13.24 -12.59
N GLU A 82 -27.65 14.29 -12.16
CA GLU A 82 -27.10 15.28 -11.26
C GLU A 82 -26.40 14.43 -10.20
N GLY A 83 -25.10 14.23 -10.41
CA GLY A 83 -24.28 13.42 -9.55
C GLY A 83 -24.33 14.16 -8.25
N ALA A 84 -25.16 13.66 -7.32
CA ALA A 84 -25.13 14.05 -5.93
C ALA A 84 -23.65 14.05 -5.59
N THR A 85 -23.08 15.24 -5.46
CA THR A 85 -21.67 15.42 -5.18
C THR A 85 -21.56 14.96 -3.75
N THR A 86 -21.33 13.66 -3.57
CA THR A 86 -21.05 13.08 -2.27
C THR A 86 -19.69 13.62 -1.89
N THR A 87 -19.70 14.81 -1.29
CA THR A 87 -18.51 15.41 -0.72
C THR A 87 -17.99 14.43 0.32
N THR A 88 -16.90 13.77 -0.02
CA THR A 88 -16.23 12.82 0.87
C THR A 88 -15.60 13.64 2.00
N THR A 89 -15.85 13.25 3.25
CA THR A 89 -15.32 13.97 4.40
C THR A 89 -13.86 13.59 4.66
N PRO A 90 -13.07 14.43 5.37
CA PRO A 90 -11.71 14.07 5.78
C PRO A 90 -11.65 12.73 6.54
N LEU A 91 -12.65 12.44 7.37
CA LEU A 91 -12.75 11.16 8.10
C LEU A 91 -12.94 9.96 7.15
N GLN A 92 -13.70 10.12 6.06
CA GLN A 92 -13.87 9.07 5.07
C GLN A 92 -12.59 8.83 4.28
N TYR A 93 -11.87 9.88 3.90
CA TYR A 93 -10.55 9.74 3.28
C TYR A 93 -9.55 9.02 4.19
N ILE A 94 -9.48 9.39 5.48
CA ILE A 94 -8.60 8.71 6.44
C ILE A 94 -8.96 7.22 6.58
N ALA A 95 -10.26 6.88 6.63
CA ALA A 95 -10.70 5.50 6.67
C ALA A 95 -10.25 4.72 5.43
N ASN A 96 -10.41 5.29 4.23
CA ASN A 96 -9.96 4.69 2.97
C ASN A 96 -8.44 4.44 2.98
N ILE A 97 -7.64 5.40 3.47
CA ILE A 97 -6.18 5.23 3.58
C ILE A 97 -5.84 4.01 4.42
N LYS A 98 -6.45 3.87 5.60
CA LYS A 98 -6.19 2.74 6.51
C LYS A 98 -6.54 1.40 5.87
N GLN A 99 -7.61 1.35 5.07
CA GLN A 99 -7.97 0.16 4.29
C GLN A 99 -6.90 -0.16 3.22
N LEU A 100 -6.51 0.84 2.43
CA LEU A 100 -5.48 0.70 1.39
C LEU A 100 -4.13 0.25 1.98
N LEU A 101 -3.74 0.76 3.15
CA LEU A 101 -2.51 0.33 3.84
C LEU A 101 -2.58 -1.14 4.30
N GLY A 102 -3.77 -1.62 4.71
CA GLY A 102 -3.97 -3.04 5.01
C GLY A 102 -3.88 -3.93 3.77
N GLU A 103 -4.49 -3.51 2.67
CA GLU A 103 -4.39 -4.22 1.38
C GLU A 103 -2.95 -4.23 0.85
N LEU A 104 -2.25 -3.10 0.96
CA LEU A 104 -0.84 -2.95 0.60
C LEU A 104 0.01 -3.96 1.36
N GLN A 105 -0.18 -4.08 2.68
CA GLN A 105 0.56 -5.03 3.50
C GLN A 105 0.32 -6.47 3.04
N ASN A 106 -0.92 -6.82 2.67
CA ASN A 106 -1.25 -8.14 2.15
C ASN A 106 -0.54 -8.43 0.81
N GLU A 107 -0.59 -7.50 -0.14
CA GLU A 107 0.08 -7.61 -1.44
C GLU A 107 1.60 -7.67 -1.29
N TYR A 108 2.17 -6.90 -0.35
CA TYR A 108 3.59 -6.93 -0.07
C TYR A 108 4.03 -8.31 0.46
N ASN A 109 3.25 -8.91 1.36
CA ASN A 109 3.52 -10.21 1.95
C ASN A 109 3.44 -11.38 0.94
N THR A 110 2.69 -11.22 -0.15
CA THR A 110 2.64 -12.19 -1.26
C THR A 110 3.73 -11.95 -2.31
N GLY A 111 4.55 -10.90 -2.14
CA GLY A 111 5.62 -10.52 -3.07
C GLY A 111 5.13 -9.68 -4.25
N ASN A 112 3.88 -9.21 -4.24
CA ASN A 112 3.31 -8.35 -5.28
C ASN A 112 3.65 -6.88 -5.06
N TYR A 113 4.94 -6.55 -5.14
CA TYR A 113 5.46 -5.21 -4.85
C TYR A 113 4.90 -4.12 -5.79
N THR A 114 4.61 -4.46 -7.05
CA THR A 114 4.01 -3.53 -8.01
C THR A 114 2.61 -3.11 -7.57
N GLN A 115 1.79 -4.05 -7.08
CA GLN A 115 0.46 -3.71 -6.58
C GLN A 115 0.54 -2.97 -5.23
N ALA A 116 1.47 -3.37 -4.35
CA ALA A 116 1.71 -2.64 -3.10
C ALA A 116 2.10 -1.18 -3.35
N GLU A 117 2.97 -0.90 -4.33
CA GLU A 117 3.35 0.47 -4.69
C GLU A 117 2.17 1.28 -5.24
N LYS A 118 1.30 0.68 -6.06
CA LYS A 118 0.08 1.33 -6.54
C LYS A 118 -0.87 1.69 -5.40
N LEU A 119 -1.08 0.77 -4.47
CA LEU A 119 -1.93 1.03 -3.29
C LEU A 119 -1.35 2.16 -2.42
N ALA A 120 -0.03 2.24 -2.28
CA ALA A 120 0.64 3.34 -1.59
C ALA A 120 0.40 4.69 -2.30
N GLU A 121 0.48 4.70 -3.63
CA GLU A 121 0.22 5.89 -4.45
C GLU A 121 -1.24 6.35 -4.33
N GLN A 122 -2.21 5.43 -4.37
CA GLN A 122 -3.63 5.74 -4.16
C GLN A 122 -3.94 6.22 -2.74
N ALA A 123 -3.28 5.65 -1.73
CA ALA A 123 -3.41 6.11 -0.35
C ALA A 123 -2.98 7.58 -0.21
N TYR A 124 -1.98 8.02 -0.96
CA TYR A 124 -1.55 9.40 -0.96
C TYR A 124 -2.40 10.30 -1.88
N LEU A 125 -2.34 10.07 -3.20
CA LEU A 125 -2.92 10.95 -4.22
C LEU A 125 -4.44 10.98 -4.17
N ASP A 126 -5.08 9.81 -4.10
CA ASP A 126 -6.55 9.74 -4.19
C ASP A 126 -7.21 10.04 -2.84
N ASN A 127 -6.44 10.12 -1.74
CA ASN A 127 -6.99 10.23 -0.40
C ASN A 127 -6.27 11.27 0.49
N PHE A 128 -5.00 11.05 0.86
CA PHE A 128 -4.37 11.93 1.86
C PHE A 128 -4.21 13.38 1.39
N GLU A 129 -4.03 13.62 0.09
CA GLU A 129 -4.01 14.98 -0.50
C GLU A 129 -5.27 15.78 -0.12
N HIS A 130 -6.44 15.13 -0.03
CA HIS A 130 -7.70 15.75 0.38
C HIS A 130 -7.81 16.04 1.88
N VAL A 131 -6.89 15.53 2.69
CA VAL A 131 -6.82 15.69 4.15
C VAL A 131 -5.80 16.76 4.55
N GLU A 132 -4.82 17.07 3.68
CA GLU A 132 -3.75 18.04 3.95
C GLU A 132 -4.31 19.43 4.32
N ASP A 133 -5.11 20.02 3.44
CA ASP A 133 -5.71 21.34 3.67
C ASP A 133 -6.61 21.40 4.93
N PRO A 134 -7.54 20.44 5.15
CA PRO A 134 -8.30 20.38 6.39
C PRO A 134 -7.45 20.33 7.66
N LEU A 135 -6.37 19.55 7.68
CA LEU A 135 -5.46 19.47 8.83
C LEU A 135 -4.69 20.77 9.04
N ALA A 136 -4.17 21.36 7.96
CA ALA A 136 -3.45 22.63 8.02
C ALA A 136 -4.35 23.75 8.57
N ASN A 137 -5.59 23.82 8.10
CA ASN A 137 -6.60 24.79 8.55
C ASN A 137 -7.00 24.58 10.02
N ALA A 138 -6.94 23.35 10.52
CA ALA A 138 -7.14 23.03 11.94
C ALA A 138 -5.91 23.32 12.82
N GLY A 139 -4.84 23.91 12.26
CA GLY A 139 -3.61 24.23 12.98
C GLY A 139 -2.67 23.02 13.17
N GLN A 140 -2.92 21.91 12.49
CA GLN A 140 -2.17 20.65 12.63
C GLN A 140 -1.13 20.47 11.51
N LYS A 141 -0.44 21.56 11.16
CA LYS A 141 0.51 21.60 10.03
C LYS A 141 1.65 20.58 10.19
N GLU A 142 2.21 20.45 11.39
CA GLU A 142 3.28 19.49 11.65
C GLU A 142 2.82 18.04 11.46
N LEU A 143 1.64 17.69 12.00
CA LEU A 143 1.05 16.35 11.83
C LEU A 143 0.80 16.04 10.35
N MET A 144 0.30 17.03 9.61
CA MET A 144 0.06 16.93 8.17
C MET A 144 1.36 16.68 7.39
N GLU A 145 2.39 17.53 7.56
CA GLU A 145 3.66 17.41 6.82
C GLU A 145 4.40 16.10 7.14
N GLN A 146 4.38 15.67 8.41
CA GLN A 146 4.97 14.38 8.80
C GLN A 146 4.26 13.22 8.11
N THR A 147 2.93 13.22 8.12
CA THR A 147 2.13 12.13 7.54
C THR A 147 2.22 12.11 6.01
N GLU A 148 2.23 13.29 5.37
CA GLU A 148 2.49 13.47 3.94
C GLU A 148 3.84 12.85 3.55
N HIS A 149 4.91 13.21 4.26
CA HIS A 149 6.25 12.69 3.97
C HIS A 149 6.32 11.16 4.12
N MET A 150 5.74 10.63 5.18
CA MET A 150 5.70 9.19 5.42
C MET A 150 4.93 8.43 4.32
N LEU A 151 3.77 8.91 3.90
CA LEU A 151 2.94 8.27 2.88
C LEU A 151 3.52 8.44 1.48
N ARG A 152 3.88 9.66 1.09
CA ARG A 152 4.30 9.99 -0.29
C ARG A 152 5.71 9.49 -0.58
N GLU A 153 6.64 9.68 0.34
CA GLU A 153 8.07 9.51 0.06
C GLU A 153 8.58 8.21 0.70
N GLU A 154 8.53 8.11 2.03
CA GLU A 154 9.17 7.00 2.75
C GLU A 154 8.53 5.64 2.48
N LEU A 155 7.19 5.54 2.52
CA LEU A 155 6.48 4.27 2.32
C LEU A 155 6.80 3.68 0.94
N ARG A 156 6.71 4.50 -0.11
CA ARG A 156 7.02 4.08 -1.49
C ARG A 156 8.48 3.69 -1.64
N GLN A 157 9.40 4.44 -1.03
CA GLN A 157 10.81 4.12 -1.06
C GLN A 157 11.10 2.76 -0.40
N LYS A 158 10.53 2.52 0.78
CA LYS A 158 10.63 1.24 1.51
C LYS A 158 10.10 0.06 0.69
N ILE A 159 9.00 0.25 -0.04
CA ILE A 159 8.45 -0.79 -0.93
C ILE A 159 9.41 -1.11 -2.09
N ARG A 160 9.98 -0.08 -2.72
CA ARG A 160 10.95 -0.24 -3.83
C ARG A 160 12.24 -0.90 -3.38
N ASP A 161 12.70 -0.55 -2.18
CA ASP A 161 13.89 -1.13 -1.55
C ASP A 161 13.68 -2.55 -1.05
N LYS A 162 12.43 -3.03 -1.04
CA LYS A 162 12.04 -4.38 -0.62
C LYS A 162 12.57 -4.72 0.78
N ILE A 163 12.38 -3.78 1.71
CA ILE A 163 12.75 -3.98 3.11
C ILE A 163 12.06 -5.22 3.69
N PRO A 164 12.57 -5.81 4.79
CA PRO A 164 11.91 -6.93 5.45
C PRO A 164 10.44 -6.63 5.76
N ALA A 165 9.56 -7.61 5.54
CA ALA A 165 8.11 -7.42 5.70
C ALA A 165 7.71 -6.93 7.10
N ASP A 166 8.39 -7.40 8.14
CA ASP A 166 8.16 -6.97 9.52
C ASP A 166 8.52 -5.49 9.73
N GLU A 167 9.56 -5.00 9.05
CA GLU A 167 9.94 -3.58 9.10
C GLU A 167 8.90 -2.70 8.38
N LEU A 168 8.39 -3.14 7.23
CA LEU A 168 7.31 -2.44 6.52
C LEU A 168 6.03 -2.41 7.37
N ALA A 169 5.68 -3.53 8.01
CA ALA A 169 4.52 -3.63 8.89
C ALA A 169 4.62 -2.65 10.08
N ALA A 170 5.80 -2.56 10.70
CA ALA A 170 6.06 -1.59 11.76
C ALA A 170 5.90 -0.14 11.25
N PHE A 171 6.41 0.16 10.05
CA PHE A 171 6.28 1.49 9.45
C PHE A 171 4.81 1.86 9.16
N ILE A 172 4.03 0.93 8.60
CA ILE A 172 2.58 1.11 8.39
C ILE A 172 1.85 1.33 9.71
N SER A 173 2.25 0.65 10.79
CA SER A 173 1.68 0.89 12.12
C SER A 173 1.94 2.32 12.61
N THR A 174 3.12 2.89 12.35
CA THR A 174 3.43 4.30 12.66
C THR A 174 2.55 5.26 11.85
N ILE A 175 2.34 5.00 10.56
CA ILE A 175 1.43 5.80 9.72
C ILE A 175 0.01 5.74 10.28
N ASN A 176 -0.49 4.55 10.62
CA ASN A 176 -1.82 4.38 11.19
C ASN A 176 -2.01 5.12 12.51
N ALA A 177 -0.97 5.24 13.33
CA ALA A 177 -1.02 6.03 14.56
C ALA A 177 -1.18 7.54 14.25
N LYS A 178 -0.46 8.06 13.26
CA LYS A 178 -0.59 9.45 12.81
C LYS A 178 -1.96 9.74 12.18
N LEU A 179 -2.49 8.80 11.40
CA LEU A 179 -3.85 8.89 10.87
C LEU A 179 -4.90 8.88 12.00
N ALA A 180 -4.68 8.12 13.07
CA ALA A 180 -5.55 8.14 14.25
C ALA A 180 -5.45 9.45 15.05
N GLU A 181 -4.29 10.14 15.03
CA GLU A 181 -4.18 11.51 15.53
C GLU A 181 -5.00 12.48 14.66
N ALA A 182 -4.92 12.35 13.34
CA ALA A 182 -5.70 13.16 12.40
C ALA A 182 -7.22 12.94 12.54
N GLU A 183 -7.67 11.70 12.77
CA GLU A 183 -9.09 11.38 13.04
C GLU A 183 -9.63 12.18 14.23
N LYS A 184 -8.84 12.34 15.31
CA LYS A 184 -9.24 13.08 16.52
C LYS A 184 -9.42 14.57 16.30
N VAL A 185 -8.84 15.13 15.24
CA VAL A 185 -8.97 16.55 14.89
C VAL A 185 -10.36 16.84 14.30
N PHE A 186 -10.95 15.83 13.63
CA PHE A 186 -12.22 15.97 12.91
C PHE A 186 -13.41 15.31 13.63
N SER A 187 -13.18 14.61 14.73
CA SER A 187 -14.20 13.97 15.57
C SER A 187 -14.79 14.92 16.61
#